data_AF-A0AAE4I8P5-F1
#
_entry.id   AF-A0AAE4I8P5-F1
#
_cell.length_a   1.000
_cell.length_b   1.000
_cell.length_c   1.000
_cell.angle_alpha   90.00
_cell.angle_beta   90.00
_cell.angle_gamma   90.00
#
_symmetry.space_group_name_H-M   'P 1'
#
loop_
_entity.id
_entity.type
_entity.pdbx_description
1 polymer ?
#
loop_
_entity_poly.entity_id
_entity_poly.type
_entity_poly.pdbx_seq_one_letter_code
_entity_poly.pdbx_strand_id
1 'polypeptide(L)' 'MQIRRLRLEEGKRIGIMRFPNFHRSGSVSGMKKLYYGKEALLVRCGSFIYNVSGEPQIYYQAKI' A
#
# COMPACT_ATOMS: atom_id res chain seq x y z
N MET A 1 -5.74 -2.15 11.89
CA MET A 1 -4.74 -2.42 10.81
C MET A 1 -4.13 -1.10 10.41
N GLN A 2 -2.80 -1.01 10.43
CA GLN A 2 -2.12 0.23 10.09
C GLN A 2 -1.82 0.24 8.59
N ILE A 3 -2.35 1.24 7.89
CA ILE A 3 -2.02 1.56 6.50
C ILE A 3 -1.33 2.90 6.55
N ARG A 4 -0.16 3.01 5.95
CA ARG A 4 0.58 4.26 5.90
C ARG A 4 0.21 5.06 4.66
N ARG A 5 0.51 6.36 4.65
CA ARG A 5 0.24 7.25 3.52
C ARG A 5 1.52 7.71 2.85
N LEU A 6 1.48 7.68 1.53
CA LEU A 6 2.49 8.25 0.64
C LEU A 6 1.86 9.34 -0.20
N ARG A 7 2.54 10.47 -0.37
CA ARG A 7 2.04 11.55 -1.25
C ARG A 7 2.12 11.10 -2.70
N LEU A 8 1.25 11.63 -3.55
CA LEU A 8 1.21 11.29 -4.97
C LEU A 8 2.56 11.53 -5.66
N GLU A 9 3.25 12.63 -5.34
CA GLU A 9 4.55 12.94 -5.94
C GLU A 9 5.65 11.96 -5.50
N GLU A 10 5.66 11.57 -4.22
CA GLU A 10 6.58 10.56 -3.70
C GLU A 10 6.29 9.20 -4.35
N GLY A 11 5.02 8.83 -4.45
CA GLY A 11 4.56 7.62 -5.14
C GLY A 11 4.98 7.56 -6.60
N LYS A 12 4.85 8.67 -7.34
CA LYS A 12 5.35 8.78 -8.72
C LYS A 12 6.88 8.61 -8.78
N ARG A 13 7.61 9.27 -7.89
CA ARG A 13 9.09 9.22 -7.85
C ARG A 13 9.62 7.80 -7.64
N ILE A 14 8.98 7.01 -6.78
CA ILE A 14 9.40 5.63 -6.50
C ILE A 14 8.77 4.59 -7.44
N GLY A 15 7.97 5.03 -8.42
CA GLY A 15 7.29 4.12 -9.35
C GLY A 15 6.26 3.22 -8.69
N ILE A 16 5.47 3.73 -7.73
CA ILE A 16 4.55 2.92 -6.92
C ILE A 16 3.50 2.13 -7.73
N MET A 17 3.23 2.56 -8.97
CA MET A 17 2.31 1.88 -9.89
C MET A 17 2.75 0.46 -10.26
N ARG A 18 4.02 0.09 -10.04
CA ARG A 18 4.53 -1.27 -10.27
C ARG A 18 4.00 -2.29 -9.27
N PHE A 19 3.49 -1.85 -8.12
CA PHE A 19 3.01 -2.75 -7.07
C PHE A 19 1.54 -3.14 -7.28
N PRO A 20 1.14 -4.38 -6.90
CA PRO A 20 -0.25 -4.77 -6.83
C PRO A 20 -1.04 -3.79 -5.96
N ASN A 21 -2.24 -3.42 -6.40
CA ASN A 21 -3.05 -2.43 -5.71
C ASN A 21 -4.54 -2.70 -5.86
N PHE A 22 -5.31 -2.02 -5.02
CA PHE A 22 -6.76 -1.98 -5.08
C PHE A 22 -7.27 -0.58 -4.77
N HIS A 23 -8.48 -0.26 -5.24
CA HIS A 23 -9.09 1.03 -4.97
C HIS A 23 -9.33 1.21 -3.46
N ARG A 24 -9.21 2.44 -2.96
CA ARG A 24 -9.34 2.79 -1.53
C ARG A 24 -10.66 2.41 -0.89
N SER A 25 -11.71 2.18 -1.69
CA SER A 25 -13.03 1.71 -1.20
C SER A 25 -13.07 0.20 -0.96
N GLY A 26 -12.06 -0.55 -1.40
CA GLY A 26 -11.97 -1.98 -1.18
C GLY A 26 -11.68 -2.32 0.28
N SER A 27 -12.12 -3.50 0.71
CA SER A 27 -11.93 -3.98 2.08
C SER A 27 -10.48 -4.41 2.32
N VAL A 28 -9.74 -3.66 3.14
CA VAL A 28 -8.35 -3.98 3.49
C VAL A 28 -8.25 -5.32 4.22
N SER A 29 -9.17 -5.60 5.13
CA SER A 29 -9.22 -6.88 5.84
C SER A 29 -9.53 -8.03 4.88
N GLY A 30 -10.45 -7.83 3.94
CA GLY A 30 -10.73 -8.79 2.86
C GLY A 30 -9.51 -9.04 1.99
N MET A 31 -8.83 -7.99 1.53
CA MET A 31 -7.63 -8.08 0.70
C MET A 31 -6.50 -8.84 1.39
N LYS A 32 -6.26 -8.56 2.67
CA LYS A 32 -5.27 -9.31 3.47
C LYS A 32 -5.67 -10.77 3.67
N LYS A 33 -6.95 -11.06 3.95
CA LYS A 33 -7.42 -12.42 4.20
C LYS A 33 -7.37 -13.29 2.94
N LEU A 34 -7.74 -12.74 1.79
CA LEU A 34 -7.96 -13.51 0.56
C LEU A 34 -6.76 -13.52 -0.39
N TYR A 35 -5.95 -12.46 -0.40
CA TYR A 35 -4.94 -12.26 -1.45
C TYR A 35 -3.54 -11.96 -0.95
N TYR A 36 -3.38 -11.05 0.01
CA TYR A 36 -2.06 -10.50 0.35
C TYR A 36 -1.41 -11.10 1.61
N GLY A 37 -2.17 -11.80 2.44
CA GLY A 37 -1.72 -12.28 3.74
C GLY A 37 -1.92 -11.27 4.87
N LYS A 38 -2.04 -11.78 6.10
CA LYS A 38 -2.29 -10.97 7.31
C LYS A 38 -1.18 -9.93 7.57
N GLU A 39 0.06 -10.29 7.24
CA GLU A 39 1.24 -9.47 7.48
C GLU A 39 1.54 -8.47 6.35
N ALA A 40 0.69 -8.40 5.31
CA ALA A 40 0.94 -7.51 4.18
C ALA A 40 1.15 -6.05 4.59
N LEU A 41 2.21 -5.44 4.07
CA LEU A 41 2.53 -4.04 4.25
C LEU A 41 1.82 -3.22 3.17
N LEU A 42 0.90 -2.36 3.61
CA LEU A 42 0.03 -1.61 2.72
C LEU A 42 0.26 -0.10 2.86
N VAL A 43 0.39 0.57 1.73
CA VAL A 43 0.55 2.02 1.66
C VAL A 43 -0.54 2.61 0.77
N ARG A 44 -1.24 3.62 1.26
CA ARG A 44 -2.20 4.39 0.48
C ARG A 44 -1.47 5.53 -0.24
N CYS A 45 -1.68 5.61 -1.55
CA CYS A 45 -1.22 6.72 -2.38
C CYS A 45 -2.39 7.18 -3.26
N GLY A 46 -2.93 8.36 -2.96
CA GLY A 46 -4.15 8.88 -3.61
C GLY A 46 -5.40 8.03 -3.37
N SER A 47 -5.99 7.56 -4.47
CA SER A 47 -7.21 6.74 -4.50
C SER A 47 -6.95 5.23 -4.43
N PHE A 48 -5.69 4.80 -4.31
CA PHE A 48 -5.31 3.38 -4.34
C PHE A 48 -4.50 3.00 -3.09
N ILE A 49 -4.57 1.72 -2.74
CA ILE A 49 -3.79 1.08 -1.68
C ILE A 49 -2.90 0.03 -2.33
N TYR A 50 -1.60 0.15 -2.12
CA TYR A 50 -0.56 -0.67 -2.75
C TYR A 50 0.00 -1.66 -1.75
N ASN A 51 0.22 -2.90 -2.19
CA ASN A 51 0.94 -3.91 -1.45
C ASN A 51 2.44 -3.78 -1.73
N VAL A 52 3.17 -3.29 -0.72
CA VAL A 52 4.63 -3.04 -0.79
C VAL A 52 5.41 -4.07 0.04
N SER A 53 4.83 -5.24 0.30
CA SER A 53 5.49 -6.27 1.14
C SER A 53 6.82 -6.76 0.57
N GLY A 54 6.99 -6.72 -0.76
CA GLY A 54 8.27 -7.02 -1.42
C GLY A 54 9.34 -5.93 -1.24
N GLU A 55 8.94 -4.73 -0.81
CA GLU A 55 9.83 -3.59 -0.56
C GLU A 55 9.43 -2.83 0.73
N PRO A 56 9.64 -3.45 1.90
CA PRO A 56 9.16 -2.95 3.20
C PRO A 56 9.63 -1.53 3.55
N GLN A 57 10.79 -1.10 3.04
CA GLN A 57 11.31 0.25 3.23
C GLN A 57 10.32 1.34 2.82
N ILE A 58 9.51 1.10 1.78
CA ILE A 58 8.48 2.04 1.32
C ILE A 58 7.42 2.23 2.40
N TYR A 59 7.02 1.15 3.07
CA TYR A 59 6.09 1.23 4.20
C TYR A 59 6.74 1.99 5.37
N TYR A 60 7.95 1.62 5.80
CA TYR A 60 8.57 2.24 6.97
C TYR A 60 8.93 3.72 6.80
N GLN A 61 9.20 4.17 5.57
CA GLN A 61 9.44 5.57 5.24
C GLN A 61 8.15 6.36 4.98
N ALA A 62 7.04 5.69 4.66
CA ALA A 62 5.75 6.35 4.49
C ALA A 62 5.24 6.90 5.83
N LYS A 63 4.53 8.03 5.75
CA LYS A 63 3.95 8.71 6.91
C LYS A 63 2.79 7.88 7.49
N ILE A 64 2.54 8.03 8.78
CA ILE A 64 1.38 7.43 9.46
C ILE A 64 0.09 8.04 8.88
#